data_AF-A0AAV4NWS2-F1
#
_entry.id   AF-A0AAV4NWS2-F1
#
_cell.length_a   1.000
_cell.length_b   1.000
_cell.length_c   1.000
_cell.angle_alpha   90.00
_cell.angle_beta   90.00
_cell.angle_gamma   90.00
#
_symmetry.space_group_name_H-M   'P 1'
#
loop_
_entity.id
_entity.type
_entity.pdbx_description
1 polymer ?
#
loop_
_entity_poly.entity_id
_entity_poly.type
_entity_poly.pdbx_seq_one_letter_code
_entity_poly.pdbx_strand_id
1 'polypeptide(L)' 'KWHNRMQNVTVTGTDSTGIVMGLKPSKIYLFRVLAENRIGRSEPSKPVEALTQEEGK' A
#
# COMPACT_ATOMS: atom_id res chain seq x y z
N LYS A 1 -8.47 -13.68 -0.52
CA LYS A 1 -9.52 -12.64 -0.42
C LYS A 1 -8.90 -11.41 0.23
N TRP A 2 -8.92 -10.26 -0.44
CA TRP A 2 -8.39 -9.01 0.12
C TRP A 2 -9.26 -8.62 1.31
N HIS A 3 -8.68 -8.57 2.51
CA HIS A 3 -9.40 -8.20 3.71
C HIS A 3 -9.49 -6.68 3.78
N ASN A 4 -10.71 -6.15 3.95
CA ASN A 4 -11.05 -4.73 4.15
C ASN A 4 -10.51 -4.13 5.48
N ARG A 5 -9.39 -4.67 5.99
CA ARG A 5 -8.74 -4.31 7.26
C ARG A 5 -7.29 -3.84 7.10
N MET A 6 -6.76 -3.82 5.89
CA MET A 6 -5.43 -3.26 5.64
C MET A 6 -5.54 -1.74 5.47
N GLN A 7 -4.64 -1.01 6.12
CA GLN A 7 -4.63 0.44 6.06
C GLN A 7 -4.24 0.89 4.66
N ASN A 8 -5.07 1.72 4.04
CA ASN A 8 -4.73 2.42 2.80
C ASN A 8 -4.01 3.71 3.16
N VAL A 9 -2.97 4.04 2.40
CA VAL A 9 -2.27 5.32 2.51
C VAL A 9 -2.64 6.14 1.27
N THR A 10 -3.13 7.36 1.50
CA THR A 10 -3.41 8.32 0.44
C THR A 10 -2.33 9.38 0.45
N VAL A 11 -1.79 9.68 -0.73
CA VAL A 11 -0.82 10.76 -0.96
C VAL A 11 -1.44 11.80 -1.89
N THR A 12 -0.84 12.98 -1.98
CA THR A 12 -1.36 14.00 -2.90
C THR A 12 -1.13 13.58 -4.36
N GLY A 13 -1.94 14.10 -5.28
CA GLY A 13 -1.81 13.76 -6.71
C GLY A 13 -0.49 14.19 -7.35
N THR A 14 0.28 15.06 -6.69
CA THR A 14 1.63 15.48 -7.11
C THR A 14 2.73 14.58 -6.55
N ASP A 15 2.44 13.78 -5.52
CA ASP A 15 3.41 12.87 -4.92
C ASP A 15 3.39 11.52 -5.63
N SER A 16 4.57 11.02 -6.01
CA SER A 16 4.74 9.68 -6.54
C SER A 16 5.21 8.67 -5.48
N THR A 17 5.28 9.08 -4.21
CA THR A 17 5.83 8.30 -3.10
C THR A 17 4.91 8.36 -1.88
N GLY A 18 4.77 7.24 -1.16
CA GLY A 18 4.03 7.15 0.09
C GLY A 18 4.66 6.15 1.06
N ILE A 19 4.38 6.30 2.36
CA ILE A 19 4.95 5.47 3.42
C ILE A 19 3.81 4.69 4.09
N VAL A 20 3.94 3.36 4.13
CA VAL A 20 3.04 2.48 4.87
C VAL A 20 3.71 2.10 6.19
N MET A 21 3.11 2.51 7.31
CA MET A 21 3.64 2.26 8.66
C MET A 21 2.83 1.16 9.38
N GLY A 22 3.37 0.66 10.49
CA GLY A 22 2.68 -0.32 11.35
C GLY A 22 2.56 -1.72 10.73
N LEU A 23 3.43 -2.04 9.77
CA LEU A 23 3.54 -3.38 9.23
C LEU A 23 4.17 -4.31 10.27
N LYS A 24 3.74 -5.57 10.28
CA LYS A 24 4.31 -6.59 11.16
C LYS A 24 5.67 -7.04 10.61
N PRO A 25 6.65 -7.34 11.48
CA PRO A 25 7.95 -7.84 11.06
C PRO A 25 7.83 -9.22 10.42
N SER A 26 8.77 -9.55 9.53
CA SER A 26 8.85 -10.83 8.81
C SER A 26 7.54 -11.30 8.17
N LYS A 27 6.90 -10.39 7.45
CA LYS A 27 5.67 -10.66 6.71
C LYS A 27 5.79 -10.17 5.28
N ILE A 28 5.26 -10.99 4.37
CA ILE A 28 5.09 -10.64 2.97
C ILE A 28 3.79 -9.84 2.83
N TYR A 29 3.90 -8.67 2.20
CA TYR A 29 2.80 -7.80 1.84
C TYR A 29 2.73 -7.63 0.33
N LEU A 30 1.51 -7.52 -0.20
CA LEU A 30 1.25 -7.19 -1.60
C LEU A 30 0.66 -5.78 -1.67
N PHE A 31 1.36 -4.87 -2.33
CA PHE A 31 0.95 -3.48 -2.50
C PHE A 31 0.39 -3.22 -3.90
N ARG A 32 -0.61 -2.36 -3.99
CA ARG A 32 -1.19 -1.85 -5.25
C ARG A 32 -1.45 -0.37 -5.10
N VAL A 33 -1.41 0.35 -6.22
CA VAL A 33 -1.71 1.79 -6.27
C VAL A 33 -2.95 2.00 -7.12
N LEU A 34 -3.80 2.95 -6.71
CA LEU A 34 -4.94 3.45 -7.48
C LEU A 34 -4.76 4.96 -7.65
N ALA A 35 -5.10 5.48 -8.83
CA ALA A 35 -5.24 6.92 -9.04
C ALA A 35 -6.68 7.33 -8.72
N GLU A 36 -6.86 8.43 -8.00
CA GLU A 36 -8.19 8.99 -7.68
C GLU A 36 -8.28 10.43 -8.18
N ASN A 37 -9.39 10.76 -8.84
CA ASN A 37 -9.73 12.13 -9.24
C ASN A 37 -11.21 12.41 -8.92
N ARG A 38 -11.72 13.59 -9.30
CA ARG A 38 -13.13 13.98 -9.04
C ARG A 38 -14.20 13.05 -9.62
N ILE A 39 -13.85 12.23 -10.60
CA ILE A 39 -14.77 11.26 -11.24
C ILE A 39 -14.77 9.95 -10.46
N GLY A 40 -13.61 9.54 -9.93
CA GLY A 40 -13.49 8.33 -9.12
C GLY A 40 -12.09 7.74 -9.15
N ARG A 41 -12.02 6.43 -8.86
CA ARG A 41 -10.78 5.65 -8.80
C ARG A 41 -10.51 4.90 -10.10
N SER A 42 -9.25 4.81 -10.48
CA SER A 42 -8.79 3.94 -11.56
C SER A 42 -8.87 2.46 -11.18
N GLU A 43 -8.65 1.59 -12.17
CA GLU A 43 -8.28 0.21 -11.89
C GLU A 43 -6.96 0.14 -11.07
N PRO A 44 -6.78 -0.87 -10.21
CA PRO A 44 -5.55 -1.04 -9.45
C PRO A 44 -4.36 -1.39 -10.34
N SER A 45 -3.16 -0.95 -9.94
CA SER A 45 -1.91 -1.41 -10.52
C SER A 45 -1.72 -2.93 -10.35
N LYS A 46 -0.77 -3.50 -11.11
CA LYS A 46 -0.25 -4.84 -10.79
C LYS A 46 0.30 -4.85 -9.35
N PRO A 47 0.09 -5.93 -8.59
CA PRO A 47 0.61 -6.02 -7.24
C PRO A 47 2.14 -6.14 -7.25
N VAL A 48 2.77 -5.52 -6.27
CA VAL A 48 4.19 -5.67 -5.97
C VAL A 48 4.34 -6.34 -4.61
N GLU A 49 5.27 -7.29 -4.50
CA GLU A 49 5.59 -7.99 -3.27
C GLU A 49 6.69 -7.27 -2.48
N ALA A 50 6.52 -7.18 -1.16
CA ALA A 50 7.54 -6.68 -0.26
C ALA A 50 7.59 -7.53 1.02
N LEU A 51 8.81 -7.88 1.44
CA LEU A 51 9.08 -8.58 2.70
C LEU A 51 9.54 -7.56 3.74
N THR A 52 8.84 -7.48 4.87
CA THR A 52 9.31 -6.69 6.02
C THR A 52 10.44 -7.42 6.74
N GLN A 53 11.38 -6.65 7.26
CA GLN A 53 12.48 -7.18 8.08
C GLN A 53 11.95 -7.66 9.44
N GLU A 54 12.74 -8.48 10.14
CA GLU A 54 12.53 -8.76 11.56
C GLU A 54 12.62 -7.47 12.38
N GLU A 55 11.94 -7.44 13.52
CA GLU A 55 12.11 -6.34 14.49
C GLU A 55 13.48 -6.50 15.16
N GLY A 56 14.35 -5.50 14.98
CA GLY A 56 15.62 -5.45 15.69
C GLY A 56 15.38 -5.32 17.19
N LYS A 57 16.05 -6.13 18.01
CA LYS A 57 16.09 -5.96 19.46
C LYS A 57 16.81 -4.69 19.86
#